data_AF-A0AB33A4M5-F1
#
_entry.id   AF-A0AB33A4M5-F1
#
_cell.length_a   1.000
_cell.length_b   1.000
_cell.length_c   1.000
_cell.angle_alpha   90.00
_cell.angle_beta   90.00
_cell.angle_gamma   90.00
#
_symmetry.space_group_name_H-M   'P 1'
#
loop_
_entity.id
_entity.type
_entity.pdbx_description
1 polymer ?
#
loop_
_entity_poly.entity_id
_entity_poly.type
_entity_poly.pdbx_seq_one_letter_code
_entity_poly.pdbx_strand_id
1 'polypeptide(L)'
;MYGAGTEIEETNIMTPTIFAGALFLVALVFNIAFLLRTYRQAQRGEIPRNPRKGIRTPATMRSDAAWYEGQKVGTKILVQTGVPLHILGGVVMVAAMVYQKDTALWPTVAILGLWVVGYVIIAVLAATKASAAANGVNGGMV
;
A
#
# COMPACT_ATOMS: atom_id res chain seq x y z
N MET A 1 19.11 -54.43 22.58
CA MET A 1 19.41 -52.99 22.67
C MET A 1 19.87 -52.54 21.28
N TYR A 2 18.98 -51.90 20.51
CA TYR A 2 19.35 -51.21 19.27
C TYR A 2 19.07 -49.72 19.48
N GLY A 3 20.03 -48.92 19.03
CA GLY A 3 20.36 -47.59 19.53
C GLY A 3 19.25 -46.55 19.46
N ALA A 4 19.26 -45.73 20.50
CA ALA A 4 18.49 -44.51 20.64
C ALA A 4 18.83 -43.49 19.55
N GLY A 5 17.77 -42.88 19.02
CA GLY A 5 17.62 -41.43 18.93
C GLY A 5 18.73 -40.64 18.24
N THR A 6 18.50 -40.33 16.97
CA THR A 6 18.62 -38.94 16.51
C THR A 6 17.39 -38.63 15.67
N GLU A 7 16.25 -38.44 16.34
CA GLU A 7 15.24 -37.53 15.80
C GLU A 7 15.97 -36.20 15.67
N ILE A 8 16.37 -35.88 14.44
CA ILE A 8 16.85 -34.55 14.12
C ILE A 8 15.63 -33.69 14.41
N GLU A 9 15.66 -32.99 15.54
CA GLU A 9 14.70 -31.96 15.88
C GLU A 9 14.56 -31.14 14.61
N GLU A 10 13.41 -31.24 13.93
CA GLU A 10 13.09 -30.36 12.82
C GLU A 10 13.14 -28.97 13.42
N THR A 11 14.30 -28.32 13.33
CA THR A 11 14.47 -26.93 13.69
C THR A 11 13.37 -26.23 12.91
N ASN A 12 12.41 -25.65 13.64
CA ASN A 12 11.29 -24.87 13.13
C ASN A 12 11.85 -23.63 12.40
N ILE A 13 12.56 -23.86 11.29
CA ILE A 13 13.07 -22.83 10.42
C ILE A 13 11.83 -22.34 9.69
N MET A 14 11.34 -21.20 10.15
CA MET A 14 10.29 -20.43 9.48
C MET A 14 10.54 -20.45 7.98
N THR A 15 9.63 -21.06 7.22
CA THR A 15 9.84 -21.20 5.77
C THR A 15 9.95 -19.81 5.14
N PRO A 16 10.72 -19.65 4.03
CA PRO A 16 10.84 -18.36 3.35
C PRO A 16 9.48 -17.73 3.01
N THR A 17 8.49 -18.57 2.69
CA THR A 17 7.09 -18.18 2.47
C THR A 17 6.48 -17.52 3.71
N ILE A 18 6.60 -18.16 4.89
CA ILE A 18 6.02 -17.64 6.13
C ILE A 18 6.68 -16.31 6.51
N PHE A 19 7.99 -16.23 6.39
CA PHE A 19 8.73 -15.00 6.68
C PHE A 19 8.33 -13.85 5.74
N ALA A 20 8.39 -14.09 4.43
CA ALA A 20 8.03 -13.07 3.43
C ALA A 20 6.56 -12.66 3.53
N GLY A 21 5.66 -13.62 3.76
CA GLY A 21 4.24 -13.37 3.97
C GLY A 21 3.97 -12.54 5.21
N ALA A 22 4.63 -12.84 6.34
CA ALA A 22 4.50 -12.06 7.56
C ALA A 22 4.97 -10.60 7.37
N LEU A 23 6.14 -10.39 6.74
CA LEU A 23 6.63 -9.04 6.42
C LEU A 23 5.66 -8.27 5.53
N PHE A 24 5.10 -8.93 4.52
CA PHE A 24 4.10 -8.34 3.65
C PHE A 24 2.85 -7.92 4.42
N LEU A 25 2.31 -8.77 5.28
CA LEU A 25 1.14 -8.45 6.10
C LEU A 25 1.39 -7.24 7.02
N VAL A 26 2.56 -7.17 7.66
CA VAL A 26 2.96 -6.02 8.48
C VAL A 26 3.01 -4.75 7.63
N ALA A 27 3.62 -4.81 6.44
CA ALA A 27 3.69 -3.68 5.52
C ALA A 27 2.29 -3.24 5.06
N LEU A 28 1.36 -4.17 4.83
CA LEU A 28 -0.01 -3.84 4.45
C LEU A 28 -0.76 -3.12 5.56
N VAL A 29 -0.68 -3.60 6.80
CA VAL A 29 -1.31 -2.95 7.95
C VAL A 29 -0.75 -1.54 8.15
N PHE A 30 0.58 -1.39 8.06
CA PHE A 30 1.22 -0.09 8.13
C PHE A 30 0.74 0.85 7.03
N ASN A 31 0.66 0.39 5.78
CA ASN A 31 0.20 1.21 4.67
C ASN A 31 -1.28 1.60 4.83
N ILE A 32 -2.16 0.69 5.26
CA ILE A 32 -3.58 1.03 5.53
C ILE A 32 -3.65 2.14 6.58
N ALA A 33 -2.94 2.00 7.70
CA ALA A 33 -2.92 3.02 8.74
C ALA A 33 -2.37 4.36 8.22
N PHE A 34 -1.31 4.33 7.42
CA PHE A 34 -0.71 5.50 6.80
C PHE A 34 -1.67 6.21 5.83
N LEU A 35 -2.37 5.46 4.97
CA LEU A 35 -3.36 5.99 4.02
C LEU A 35 -4.55 6.63 4.75
N LEU A 36 -5.12 5.95 5.76
CA LEU A 36 -6.24 6.48 6.54
C LEU A 36 -5.85 7.73 7.31
N ARG A 37 -4.65 7.76 7.91
CA ARG A 37 -4.13 8.95 8.60
C ARG A 37 -3.95 10.11 7.61
N THR A 38 -3.32 9.85 6.47
CA THR A 38 -3.05 10.88 5.46
C THR A 38 -4.34 11.43 4.86
N TYR A 39 -5.33 10.56 4.60
CA TYR A 39 -6.66 10.98 4.17
C TYR A 39 -7.33 11.91 5.17
N ARG A 40 -7.36 11.55 6.46
CA ARG A 40 -7.93 12.42 7.51
C ARG A 40 -7.24 13.78 7.57
N GLN A 41 -5.90 13.81 7.51
CA GLN A 41 -5.14 15.06 7.48
C GLN A 41 -5.46 15.89 6.23
N ALA A 42 -5.58 15.25 5.07
CA ALA A 42 -5.92 15.92 3.82
C ALA A 42 -7.32 16.54 3.85
N GLN A 43 -8.32 15.82 4.37
CA GLN A 43 -9.69 16.34 4.48
C GLN A 43 -9.78 17.55 5.41
N ARG A 44 -8.92 17.61 6.43
CA ARG A 44 -8.84 18.74 7.37
C ARG A 44 -7.93 19.88 6.92
N GLY A 45 -7.26 19.76 5.76
CA GLY A 45 -6.28 20.75 5.31
C GLY A 45 -5.00 20.80 6.17
N GLU A 46 -4.71 19.74 6.93
CA GLU A 46 -3.57 19.67 7.86
C GLU A 46 -2.26 19.21 7.19
N ILE A 47 -2.26 19.01 5.87
CA ILE A 47 -1.06 18.65 5.13
C ILE A 47 -0.47 19.94 4.55
N PRO A 48 0.54 20.56 5.17
CA PRO A 48 1.16 21.76 4.63
C PRO A 48 1.84 21.45 3.30
N ARG A 49 1.85 22.41 2.37
CA ARG A 49 2.57 22.29 1.11
C ARG A 49 4.06 22.14 1.36
N ASN A 50 4.63 21.01 0.97
CA ASN A 50 6.04 20.72 1.20
C ASN A 50 6.59 19.71 0.16
N PRO A 51 7.91 19.68 -0.08
CA PRO A 51 8.51 18.80 -1.08
C PRO A 51 8.72 17.35 -0.60
N ARG A 52 8.34 16.99 0.63
CA ARG A 52 8.66 15.69 1.26
C ARG A 52 7.45 14.78 1.53
N LYS A 53 6.25 15.32 1.71
CA LYS A 53 5.03 14.58 2.06
C LYS A 53 3.85 14.99 1.19
N GLY A 54 3.03 14.03 0.76
CA GLY A 54 1.83 14.24 -0.07
C GLY A 54 2.06 13.98 -1.56
N ILE A 55 0.98 14.10 -2.35
CA ILE A 55 0.98 13.94 -3.80
C ILE A 55 1.57 15.18 -4.47
N ARG A 56 2.71 15.03 -5.15
CA ARG A 56 3.48 16.13 -5.74
C ARG A 56 3.44 16.01 -7.25
N THR A 57 2.63 16.83 -7.87
CA THR A 57 2.68 17.07 -9.31
C THR A 57 2.91 18.56 -9.54
N PRO A 58 3.35 18.98 -10.74
CA PRO A 58 3.48 20.40 -11.07
C PRO A 58 2.19 21.19 -10.80
N ALA A 59 1.02 20.56 -10.98
CA ALA A 59 -0.27 21.17 -10.70
C ALA A 59 -0.52 21.35 -9.19
N THR A 60 -0.29 20.31 -8.36
CA THR A 60 -0.57 20.40 -6.91
C THR A 60 0.40 21.33 -6.18
N MET A 61 1.60 21.55 -6.71
CA MET A 61 2.62 22.39 -6.07
C MET A 61 2.47 23.89 -6.35
N ARG A 62 1.61 24.28 -7.31
CA ARG A 62 1.51 25.65 -7.84
C ARG A 62 1.08 26.68 -6.79
N SER A 63 0.10 26.35 -5.96
CA SER A 63 -0.44 27.22 -4.92
C SER A 63 -0.93 26.38 -3.74
N ASP A 64 -1.16 27.02 -2.58
CA ASP A 64 -1.68 26.31 -1.41
C ASP A 64 -3.11 25.81 -1.65
N ALA A 65 -3.95 26.59 -2.35
CA ALA A 65 -5.29 26.16 -2.74
C ALA A 65 -5.25 24.92 -3.66
N ALA A 66 -4.39 24.94 -4.68
CA ALA A 66 -4.18 23.80 -5.58
C ALA A 66 -3.64 22.57 -4.83
N TRP A 67 -2.76 22.80 -3.85
CA TRP A 67 -2.24 21.74 -2.99
C TRP A 67 -3.34 21.08 -2.17
N TYR A 68 -4.14 21.83 -1.43
CA TYR A 68 -5.17 21.28 -0.56
C TYR A 68 -6.25 20.52 -1.34
N GLU A 69 -6.74 21.07 -2.44
CA GLU A 69 -7.73 20.38 -3.28
C GLU A 69 -7.16 19.11 -3.93
N GLY A 70 -5.90 19.18 -4.39
CA GLY A 70 -5.18 18.00 -4.88
C GLY A 70 -5.05 16.90 -3.83
N GLN A 71 -4.62 17.23 -2.61
CA GLN A 71 -4.50 16.24 -1.53
C GLN A 71 -5.86 15.65 -1.14
N LYS A 72 -6.91 16.46 -1.04
CA LYS A 72 -8.27 15.98 -0.70
C LYS A 72 -8.74 14.92 -1.69
N VAL A 73 -8.64 15.19 -2.98
CA VAL A 73 -9.10 14.27 -4.03
C VAL A 73 -8.19 13.06 -4.16
N GLY A 74 -6.87 13.27 -4.24
CA GLY A 74 -5.93 12.17 -4.46
C GLY A 74 -5.90 11.18 -3.29
N THR A 75 -5.90 11.66 -2.04
CA THR A 75 -5.94 10.76 -0.87
C THR A 75 -7.26 10.02 -0.73
N LYS A 76 -8.38 10.61 -1.17
CA LYS A 76 -9.68 9.94 -1.24
C LYS A 76 -9.61 8.74 -2.20
N ILE A 77 -9.01 8.90 -3.38
CA ILE A 77 -8.79 7.78 -4.31
C ILE A 77 -7.92 6.70 -3.66
N LEU A 78 -6.77 7.07 -3.07
CA LEU A 78 -5.88 6.12 -2.41
C LEU A 78 -6.59 5.31 -1.31
N VAL A 79 -7.47 5.92 -0.53
CA VAL A 79 -8.23 5.18 0.49
C VAL A 79 -9.32 4.30 -0.14
N GLN A 80 -10.10 4.85 -1.06
CA GLN A 80 -11.25 4.15 -1.66
C GLN A 80 -10.86 2.93 -2.49
N THR A 81 -9.69 2.95 -3.14
CA THR A 81 -9.21 1.83 -3.97
C THR A 81 -8.03 1.09 -3.35
N GLY A 82 -7.11 1.82 -2.71
CA GLY A 82 -5.92 1.24 -2.10
C GLY A 82 -6.25 0.38 -0.89
N VAL A 83 -7.07 0.83 0.05
CA VAL A 83 -7.39 0.03 1.25
C VAL A 83 -8.03 -1.32 0.89
N PRO A 84 -9.04 -1.40 0.01
CA PRO A 84 -9.55 -2.68 -0.48
C PRO A 84 -8.48 -3.57 -1.11
N LEU A 85 -7.57 -3.01 -1.93
CA LEU A 85 -6.47 -3.77 -2.52
C LEU A 85 -5.53 -4.37 -1.45
N HIS A 86 -5.24 -3.62 -0.38
CA HIS A 86 -4.41 -4.12 0.72
C HIS A 86 -5.11 -5.23 1.49
N ILE A 87 -6.42 -5.09 1.76
CA ILE A 87 -7.22 -6.12 2.43
C ILE A 87 -7.22 -7.40 1.59
N LEU A 88 -7.49 -7.28 0.29
CA LEU A 88 -7.49 -8.42 -0.64
C LEU A 88 -6.12 -9.10 -0.69
N GLY A 89 -5.04 -8.32 -0.83
CA GLY A 89 -3.68 -8.84 -0.81
C GLY A 89 -3.34 -9.59 0.48
N GLY A 90 -3.79 -9.08 1.62
CA GLY A 90 -3.62 -9.73 2.92
C GLY A 90 -4.37 -11.06 3.03
N VAL A 91 -5.64 -11.10 2.61
CA VAL A 91 -6.45 -12.33 2.60
C VAL A 91 -5.80 -13.41 1.74
N VAL A 92 -5.36 -13.04 0.53
CA VAL A 92 -4.70 -13.97 -0.40
C VAL A 92 -3.36 -14.46 0.17
N MET A 93 -2.58 -13.59 0.81
CA MET A 93 -1.32 -13.99 1.45
C MET A 93 -1.54 -14.97 2.61
N VAL A 94 -2.51 -14.71 3.48
CA VAL A 94 -2.86 -15.63 4.57
C VAL A 94 -3.27 -17.00 4.02
N ALA A 95 -4.08 -17.03 2.96
CA ALA A 95 -4.44 -18.28 2.30
C ALA A 95 -3.21 -19.03 1.75
N ALA A 96 -2.28 -18.34 1.09
CA ALA A 96 -1.04 -18.95 0.60
C ALA A 96 -0.20 -19.54 1.74
N MET A 97 -0.07 -18.83 2.86
CA MET A 97 0.66 -19.29 4.04
C MET A 97 0.01 -20.50 4.72
N VAL A 98 -1.33 -20.60 4.72
CA VAL A 98 -2.04 -21.72 5.35
C VAL A 98 -1.99 -22.98 4.49
N TYR A 99 -2.20 -22.86 3.17
CA TYR A 99 -2.45 -24.00 2.29
C TYR A 99 -1.22 -24.47 1.49
N GLN A 100 -0.14 -23.69 1.38
CA GLN A 100 0.97 -23.97 0.46
C GLN A 100 2.37 -23.80 1.09
N LYS A 101 2.50 -24.12 2.38
CA LYS A 101 3.67 -23.83 3.23
C LYS A 101 5.05 -24.08 2.60
N ASP A 102 5.19 -25.18 1.83
CA ASP A 102 6.48 -25.66 1.31
C ASP A 102 6.66 -25.46 -0.22
N THR A 103 5.59 -25.15 -0.97
CA THR A 103 5.62 -24.98 -2.44
C THR A 103 5.21 -23.58 -2.90
N ALA A 104 4.85 -22.68 -1.97
CA ALA A 104 4.27 -21.37 -2.26
C ALA A 104 5.23 -20.30 -2.76
N LEU A 105 6.54 -20.54 -2.94
CA LEU A 105 7.47 -19.45 -3.26
C LEU A 105 7.05 -18.67 -4.52
N TRP A 106 6.79 -19.38 -5.63
CA TRP A 106 6.38 -18.75 -6.88
C TRP A 106 4.99 -18.09 -6.82
N PRO A 107 3.95 -18.74 -6.26
CA PRO A 107 2.67 -18.08 -5.99
C PRO A 107 2.81 -16.81 -5.14
N THR A 108 3.62 -16.85 -4.08
CA THR A 108 3.87 -15.70 -3.19
C THR A 108 4.50 -14.55 -3.95
N VAL A 109 5.54 -14.81 -4.74
CA VAL A 109 6.17 -13.80 -5.59
C VAL A 109 5.19 -13.21 -6.60
N ALA A 110 4.34 -14.04 -7.21
CA ALA A 110 3.33 -13.58 -8.16
C ALA A 110 2.27 -12.69 -7.50
N ILE A 111 1.77 -13.07 -6.31
CA ILE A 111 0.83 -12.27 -5.51
C ILE A 111 1.44 -10.91 -5.17
N LEU A 112 2.70 -10.89 -4.70
CA LEU A 112 3.43 -9.66 -4.40
C LEU A 112 3.58 -8.78 -5.64
N GLY A 113 4.00 -9.37 -6.77
CA GLY A 113 4.16 -8.66 -8.04
C GLY A 113 2.86 -8.03 -8.53
N LEU A 114 1.76 -8.79 -8.52
CA LEU A 114 0.44 -8.30 -8.91
C LEU A 114 -0.06 -7.20 -7.98
N TRP A 115 0.17 -7.34 -6.67
CA TRP A 115 -0.19 -6.31 -5.71
C TRP A 115 0.60 -5.01 -5.94
N VAL A 116 1.91 -5.08 -6.20
CA VAL A 116 2.75 -3.91 -6.51
C VAL A 116 2.24 -3.21 -7.76
N VAL A 117 1.99 -3.95 -8.84
CA VAL A 117 1.45 -3.38 -10.09
C VAL A 117 0.12 -2.69 -9.85
N GLY A 118 -0.81 -3.35 -9.16
CA GLY A 118 -2.11 -2.77 -8.81
C GLY A 118 -1.98 -1.50 -7.98
N TYR A 119 -1.07 -1.48 -7.00
CA TYR A 119 -0.85 -0.31 -6.15
C TYR A 119 -0.22 0.85 -6.93
N VAL A 120 0.72 0.59 -7.84
CA VAL A 120 1.31 1.61 -8.72
C VAL A 120 0.24 2.23 -9.62
N ILE A 121 -0.65 1.42 -10.20
CA ILE A 121 -1.76 1.93 -11.02
C ILE A 121 -2.65 2.86 -10.19
N ILE A 122 -3.02 2.45 -8.96
CA ILE A 122 -3.82 3.28 -8.05
C ILE A 122 -3.09 4.59 -7.70
N ALA A 123 -1.79 4.54 -7.43
CA ALA A 123 -0.99 5.72 -7.11
C ALA A 123 -0.94 6.72 -8.29
N VAL A 124 -0.78 6.21 -9.52
CA VAL A 124 -0.83 7.04 -10.74
C VAL A 124 -2.21 7.65 -10.92
N LEU A 125 -3.29 6.87 -10.77
CA LEU A 125 -4.66 7.38 -10.86
C LEU A 125 -4.93 8.47 -9.82
N ALA A 126 -4.49 8.27 -8.57
CA ALA A 126 -4.59 9.28 -7.52
C ALA A 126 -3.83 10.56 -7.85
N ALA A 127 -2.61 10.45 -8.41
CA ALA A 127 -1.81 11.59 -8.84
C ALA A 127 -2.46 12.36 -10.00
N THR A 128 -3.04 11.66 -10.96
CA THR A 128 -3.75 12.25 -12.09
C THR A 128 -5.01 12.99 -11.63
N LYS A 129 -5.82 12.37 -10.75
CA LYS A 129 -7.02 13.00 -10.19
C LYS A 129 -6.70 14.20 -9.28
N ALA A 130 -5.63 14.10 -8.48
CA ALA A 130 -5.13 15.23 -7.70
C ALA A 130 -4.71 16.41 -8.59
N SER A 131 -4.02 16.12 -9.71
CA SER A 131 -3.60 17.16 -10.67
C SER A 131 -4.79 17.83 -11.35
N ALA A 132 -5.81 17.06 -11.72
CA ALA A 132 -7.04 17.60 -12.30
C ALA A 132 -7.77 18.53 -11.31
N ALA A 133 -7.91 18.11 -10.05
CA ALA A 133 -8.50 18.93 -9.00
C ALA A 133 -7.72 20.24 -8.78
N ALA A 134 -6.39 20.15 -8.70
CA ALA A 134 -5.50 21.29 -8.55
C ALA A 134 -5.59 22.29 -9.73
N ASN A 135 -5.77 21.80 -10.95
CA ASN A 135 -5.97 22.66 -12.12
C ASN A 135 -7.34 23.35 -12.12
N GLY A 136 -8.39 22.67 -11.65
CA GLY A 136 -9.73 23.25 -11.53
C GLY A 136 -9.80 24.48 -10.63
N VAL A 137 -8.96 24.54 -9.60
CA VAL A 137 -8.83 25.72 -8.72
C VAL A 137 -8.35 26.96 -9.48
N ASN A 138 -7.51 26.80 -10.52
CA ASN A 138 -6.95 27.93 -11.26
C ASN A 138 -7.85 28.36 -12.44
N GLY A 139 -8.59 27.42 -13.04
CA GLY A 139 -9.51 27.71 -14.15
C GLY A 139 -10.77 28.50 -13.75
N GLY A 140 -11.04 28.64 -12.45
CA GLY A 140 -12.12 29.47 -11.91
C GLY A 140 -11.72 30.91 -11.53
N MET A 141 -10.49 31.33 -11.83
CA MET A 141 -9.98 32.68 -11.54
C MET A 141 -9.68 33.50 -12.82
N VAL A 142 -10.33 33.18 -13.93
CA VAL A 142 -10.34 33.98 -15.18
C VAL A 142 -11.74 34.45 -15.48
#